data_AF-A0A7W1LTQ3-F1
#
_entry.id   AF-A0A7W1LTQ3-F1
#
_cell.length_a   1.000
_cell.length_b   1.000
_cell.length_c   1.000
_cell.angle_alpha   90.00
_cell.angle_beta   90.00
_cell.angle_gamma   90.00
#
_symmetry.space_group_name_H-M   'P 1'
#
loop_
_entity.id
_entity.type
_entity.pdbx_description
1 polymer ?
#
loop_
_entity_poly.entity_id
_entity_poly.type
_entity_poly.pdbx_seq_one_letter_code
_entity_poly.pdbx_strand_id
1 'polypeptide(L)'
;MAAVVANRVLPALFDRRHADAVERLADAEPLLVEHAGEGVDAVLAAAQITERRRAIGAEHLERLRDVLESGGDHPAQQTPIVYVPELFTRSSGRRVVNLVAGALSDELDTGA
;
A
#
# COMPACT_ATOMS: atom_id res chain seq x y z
N MET A 1 1.49 25.75 -5.62
CA MET A 1 0.41 24.78 -5.36
C MET A 1 0.88 23.88 -4.24
N ALA A 2 0.04 23.60 -3.25
CA ALA A 2 0.36 22.68 -2.15
C ALA A 2 -0.37 21.35 -2.38
N ALA A 3 0.23 20.24 -1.94
CA ALA A 3 -0.32 18.90 -2.03
C ALA A 3 0.01 18.12 -0.76
N VAL A 4 -0.84 17.15 -0.43
CA VAL A 4 -0.57 16.17 0.63
C VAL A 4 0.18 14.99 0.02
N VAL A 5 1.33 14.62 0.59
CA VAL A 5 2.08 13.44 0.15
C VAL A 5 1.81 12.28 1.10
N ALA A 6 1.08 11.28 0.62
CA ALA A 6 0.92 10.00 1.29
C ALA A 6 2.20 9.18 1.09
N ASN A 7 3.10 9.22 2.07
CA ASN A 7 4.40 8.56 1.99
C ASN A 7 4.35 7.13 2.52
N ARG A 8 5.17 6.24 1.93
CA ARG A 8 5.31 4.82 2.31
C ARG A 8 4.01 4.03 2.22
N VAL A 9 3.28 4.25 1.13
CA VAL A 9 2.05 3.52 0.84
C VAL A 9 2.41 2.08 0.50
N LEU A 10 1.87 1.12 1.26
CA LEU A 10 2.09 -0.30 0.98
C LEU A 10 1.36 -0.68 -0.32
N PRO A 11 2.06 -1.24 -1.32
CA PRO A 11 1.43 -1.67 -2.55
C PRO A 11 0.51 -2.87 -2.31
N ALA A 12 -0.49 -3.04 -3.18
CA ALA A 12 -1.25 -4.27 -3.26
C ALA A 12 -0.33 -5.41 -3.74
N LEU A 13 -0.07 -6.38 -2.88
CA LEU A 13 0.70 -7.59 -3.22
C LEU A 13 -0.11 -8.54 -4.10
N PHE A 14 -1.43 -8.49 -3.97
CA PHE A 14 -2.38 -9.32 -4.67
C PHE A 14 -3.40 -8.42 -5.38
N ASP A 15 -3.70 -8.74 -6.62
CA ASP A 15 -4.81 -8.08 -7.33
C ASP A 15 -6.16 -8.67 -6.90
N ARG A 16 -7.26 -8.09 -7.39
CA ARG A 16 -8.62 -8.54 -7.08
C ARG A 16 -8.88 -10.01 -7.44
N ARG A 17 -8.15 -10.59 -8.40
CA ARG A 17 -8.33 -11.98 -8.83
C ARG A 17 -7.79 -12.97 -7.80
N HIS A 18 -6.85 -12.53 -6.97
CA HIS A 18 -6.20 -13.36 -5.96
C HIS A 18 -6.76 -13.15 -4.55
N ALA A 19 -7.63 -12.14 -4.34
CA ALA A 19 -8.17 -11.79 -3.02
C ALA A 19 -8.86 -12.98 -2.33
N ASP A 20 -9.76 -13.67 -3.04
CA ASP A 20 -10.48 -14.84 -2.52
C ASP A 20 -9.54 -16.00 -2.16
N ALA A 21 -8.42 -16.14 -2.88
CA ALA A 21 -7.43 -17.16 -2.57
C ALA A 21 -6.64 -16.84 -1.30
N VAL A 22 -6.31 -15.55 -1.09
CA VAL A 22 -5.61 -15.05 0.11
C VAL A 22 -6.47 -15.17 1.36
N GLU A 23 -7.78 -14.92 1.24
CA GLU A 23 -8.68 -15.04 2.39
C GLU A 23 -8.78 -16.49 2.90
N ARG A 24 -8.77 -17.47 1.99
CA ARG A 24 -8.88 -18.90 2.31
C ARG A 24 -7.54 -19.59 2.59
N LEU A 25 -6.42 -18.86 2.54
CA LEU A 25 -5.08 -19.44 2.66
C LEU A 25 -4.84 -20.04 4.05
N ALA A 26 -5.49 -19.51 5.09
CA ALA A 26 -5.47 -20.08 6.44
C ALA A 26 -6.14 -21.47 6.50
N ASP A 27 -7.25 -21.67 5.77
CA ASP A 27 -7.96 -22.95 5.74
C ASP A 27 -7.13 -24.05 5.02
N ALA A 28 -6.23 -23.63 4.13
CA ALA A 28 -5.34 -24.51 3.38
C ALA A 28 -4.00 -24.79 4.10
N GLU A 29 -3.75 -24.19 5.27
CA GLU A 29 -2.47 -24.32 5.98
C GLU A 29 -2.01 -25.77 6.17
N PRO A 30 -2.85 -26.74 6.58
CA PRO A 30 -2.41 -28.13 6.74
C PRO A 30 -1.91 -28.75 5.44
N LEU A 31 -2.59 -28.49 4.32
CA LEU A 31 -2.19 -28.98 3.00
C LEU A 31 -0.90 -28.32 2.52
N LEU A 32 -0.72 -27.04 2.82
CA LEU A 32 0.49 -26.30 2.48
C LEU A 32 1.68 -26.82 3.28
N VAL A 33 1.51 -27.10 4.57
CA VAL A 33 2.54 -27.71 5.42
C VAL A 33 2.91 -29.10 4.90
N GLU A 34 1.93 -29.91 4.50
CA GLU A 34 2.17 -31.24 3.91
C GLU A 34 3.06 -31.16 2.66
N HIS A 35 2.86 -30.16 1.81
CA HIS A 35 3.55 -30.05 0.52
C HIS A 35 4.84 -29.22 0.54
N ALA A 36 4.92 -28.17 1.37
CA ALA A 36 6.03 -27.22 1.40
C ALA A 36 6.88 -27.30 2.68
N GLY A 37 6.42 -28.07 3.68
CA GLY A 37 7.16 -28.37 4.90
C GLY A 37 6.98 -27.34 6.03
N GLU A 38 7.83 -27.50 7.04
CA GLU A 38 7.86 -26.64 8.22
C GLU A 38 8.22 -25.19 7.87
N GLY A 39 7.53 -24.21 8.46
CA GLY A 39 7.74 -22.78 8.22
C GLY A 39 6.68 -22.11 7.34
N VAL A 40 5.76 -22.89 6.75
CA VAL A 40 4.57 -22.37 6.05
C VAL A 40 3.74 -21.47 6.95
N ASP A 41 3.51 -21.89 8.19
CA ASP A 41 2.81 -21.15 9.25
C ASP A 41 3.38 -19.72 9.42
N ALA A 42 4.71 -19.60 9.48
CA ALA A 42 5.38 -18.32 9.63
C ALA A 42 5.22 -17.43 8.40
N VAL A 43 5.27 -18.00 7.20
CA VAL A 43 5.05 -17.26 5.93
C VAL A 43 3.61 -16.77 5.84
N LEU A 44 2.63 -17.62 6.16
CA LEU A 44 1.21 -17.27 6.15
C LEU A 44 0.91 -16.17 7.19
N ALA A 45 1.44 -16.30 8.40
CA ALA A 45 1.31 -15.29 9.44
C ALA A 45 1.89 -13.94 8.98
N ALA A 46 3.09 -13.93 8.40
CA ALA A 46 3.73 -12.71 7.89
C ALA A 46 2.93 -12.07 6.73
N ALA A 47 2.41 -12.89 5.81
CA ALA A 47 1.57 -12.44 4.71
C ALA A 47 0.27 -11.79 5.23
N GLN A 48 -0.41 -12.44 6.18
CA GLN A 48 -1.63 -11.90 6.79
C GLN A 48 -1.37 -10.57 7.52
N ILE A 49 -0.26 -10.46 8.26
CA ILE A 49 0.10 -9.21 8.94
C ILE A 49 0.34 -8.09 7.93
N THR A 50 1.07 -8.39 6.84
CA THR A 50 1.34 -7.42 5.78
C THR A 50 0.06 -6.96 5.10
N GLU A 51 -0.83 -7.90 4.77
CA GLU A 51 -2.09 -7.59 4.09
C GLU A 51 -3.04 -6.79 4.98
N ARG A 52 -3.18 -7.15 6.27
CA ARG A 52 -3.97 -6.34 7.22
C ARG A 52 -3.43 -4.91 7.35
N ARG A 53 -2.11 -4.74 7.45
CA ARG A 53 -1.49 -3.40 7.52
C ARG A 53 -1.80 -2.58 6.27
N ARG A 54 -1.72 -3.21 5.09
CA ARG A 54 -2.08 -2.57 3.82
C ARG A 54 -3.55 -2.17 3.78
N ALA A 55 -4.47 -3.07 4.16
CA ALA A 55 -5.91 -2.83 4.15
C ALA A 55 -6.30 -1.66 5.07
N ILE A 56 -5.77 -1.64 6.30
CA ILE A 56 -5.98 -0.53 7.25
C ILE A 56 -5.44 0.78 6.68
N GLY A 57 -4.23 0.76 6.10
CA GLY A 57 -3.65 1.93 5.46
C GLY A 57 -4.50 2.47 4.31
N ALA A 58 -5.02 1.57 3.45
CA ALA A 58 -5.90 1.93 2.34
C ALA A 58 -7.19 2.61 2.81
N GLU A 59 -7.85 2.06 3.84
CA GLU A 59 -9.06 2.65 4.43
C GLU A 59 -8.80 4.05 5.00
N HIS A 60 -7.68 4.25 5.70
CA HIS A 60 -7.31 5.58 6.20
C HIS A 60 -7.01 6.58 5.07
N LEU A 61 -6.34 6.13 4.01
CA LEU A 61 -6.03 6.98 2.85
C LEU A 61 -7.28 7.34 2.05
N GLU A 62 -8.24 6.42 1.89
CA GLU A 62 -9.53 6.68 1.26
C GLU A 62 -10.31 7.73 2.06
N ARG A 63 -10.43 7.55 3.38
CA ARG A 63 -11.07 8.55 4.25
C ARG A 63 -10.39 9.93 4.17
N LEU A 64 -9.06 9.97 4.14
CA LEU A 64 -8.32 11.23 4.02
C LEU A 64 -8.60 11.89 2.65
N ARG A 65 -8.59 11.10 1.58
CA ARG A 65 -8.87 11.57 0.23
C ARG A 65 -10.26 12.21 0.13
N ASP A 66 -11.28 11.56 0.67
CA ASP A 66 -12.67 12.07 0.66
C ASP A 66 -12.77 13.44 1.34
N VAL A 67 -12.07 13.63 2.46
CA VAL A 67 -12.03 14.92 3.17
C VAL A 67 -11.30 16.00 2.36
N LEU A 68 -10.20 15.66 1.70
CA LEU A 68 -9.41 16.61 0.91
C LEU A 68 -10.12 17.01 -0.40
N GLU A 69 -10.83 16.07 -1.04
CA GLU A 69 -11.62 16.32 -2.26
C GLU A 69 -12.88 17.13 -1.98
N SER A 70 -13.51 16.95 -0.81
CA SER A 70 -14.62 17.79 -0.36
C SER A 70 -14.17 19.18 0.13
N GLY A 71 -12.86 19.40 0.30
CA GLY A 71 -12.26 20.63 0.80
C GLY A 71 -12.47 20.88 2.31
N GLY A 72 -12.98 19.89 3.05
CA GLY A 72 -13.20 19.97 4.49
C GLY A 72 -13.95 21.24 4.93
N ASP A 73 -13.38 21.94 5.91
CA ASP A 73 -13.92 23.21 6.44
C ASP A 73 -13.80 24.39 5.43
N HIS A 74 -13.05 24.21 4.35
CA HIS A 74 -12.78 25.23 3.32
C HIS A 74 -13.03 24.66 1.91
N PRO A 75 -14.29 24.44 1.50
CA PRO A 75 -14.64 23.78 0.23
C PRO A 75 -14.13 24.49 -1.04
N ALA A 76 -13.75 25.77 -0.94
CA ALA A 76 -13.10 26.51 -2.03
C ALA A 76 -11.63 26.09 -2.26
N GLN A 77 -11.05 25.26 -1.40
CA GLN A 77 -9.64 24.86 -1.43
C GLN A 77 -9.48 23.34 -1.37
N GLN A 78 -9.80 22.67 -2.48
CA GLN A 78 -9.45 21.28 -2.68
C GLN A 78 -7.93 21.11 -2.67
N THR A 79 -7.44 20.11 -1.93
CA THR A 79 -6.00 19.84 -1.84
C THR A 79 -5.71 18.46 -2.45
N PRO A 80 -4.90 18.35 -3.51
CA PRO A 80 -4.58 17.06 -4.10
C PRO A 80 -3.74 16.21 -3.14
N ILE A 81 -3.90 14.89 -3.26
CA ILE A 81 -3.09 13.88 -2.60
C ILE A 81 -2.23 13.16 -3.63
N VAL A 82 -0.95 12.94 -3.30
CA VAL A 82 0.04 12.26 -4.15
C VAL A 82 0.59 11.07 -3.37
N TYR A 83 0.62 9.89 -3.99
CA TYR A 83 1.06 8.66 -3.34
C TYR A 83 2.53 8.35 -3.65
N VAL A 84 3.30 8.02 -2.61
CA VAL A 84 4.68 7.51 -2.74
C VAL A 84 4.72 6.11 -2.14
N PRO A 85 5.08 5.08 -2.92
CA PRO A 85 5.08 3.71 -2.44
C PRO A 85 6.18 3.46 -1.41
N GLU A 86 5.97 2.46 -0.56
CA GLU A 86 7.06 1.90 0.24
C GLU A 86 8.10 1.26 -0.69
N LEU A 87 9.35 1.73 -0.60
CA LEU A 87 10.44 1.32 -1.49
C LEU A 87 11.21 0.09 -0.98
N PHE A 88 10.96 -0.36 0.26
CA PHE A 88 11.58 -1.53 0.89
C PHE A 88 13.13 -1.53 0.84
N THR A 89 13.74 -0.34 0.83
CA THR A 89 15.19 -0.17 0.87
C THR A 89 15.64 0.22 2.28
N ARG A 90 16.66 -0.45 2.80
CA ARG A 90 17.34 -0.06 4.05
C ARG A 90 18.40 1.03 3.85
N SER A 91 18.68 1.42 2.61
CA SER A 91 19.73 2.40 2.29
C SER A 91 19.22 3.83 2.42
N SER A 92 20.07 4.75 2.87
CA SER A 92 19.84 6.19 2.81
C SER A 92 20.77 6.81 1.75
N GLY A 93 20.33 7.88 1.08
CA GLY A 93 21.16 8.65 0.14
C GLY A 93 20.57 8.80 -1.26
N ARG A 94 21.42 9.22 -2.22
CA ARG A 94 21.01 9.64 -3.58
C ARG A 94 20.10 8.64 -4.29
N ARG A 95 20.34 7.34 -4.11
CA ARG A 95 19.53 6.29 -4.75
C ARG A 95 18.07 6.36 -4.31
N VAL A 96 17.80 6.52 -3.01
CA VAL A 96 16.42 6.62 -2.50
C VAL A 96 15.76 7.90 -2.96
N VAL A 97 16.50 9.03 -2.97
CA VAL A 97 15.97 10.29 -3.49
C VAL A 97 15.53 10.15 -4.94
N ASN A 98 16.34 9.49 -5.78
CA ASN A 98 15.98 9.25 -7.18
C ASN A 98 14.77 8.33 -7.34
N LEU A 99 14.62 7.31 -6.48
CA LEU A 99 13.44 6.43 -6.50
C LEU A 99 12.17 7.18 -6.10
N VAL A 100 12.24 8.02 -5.07
CA VAL A 100 11.11 8.87 -4.64
C VAL A 100 10.77 9.89 -5.73
N ALA A 101 11.78 10.53 -6.33
CA ALA A 101 11.57 11.48 -7.41
C ALA A 101 10.93 10.82 -8.65
N GLY A 102 11.35 9.59 -8.98
CA GLY A 102 10.73 8.79 -10.03
C GLY A 102 9.27 8.50 -9.72
N ALA A 103 8.97 7.95 -8.54
CA ALA A 103 7.59 7.63 -8.13
C ALA A 103 6.68 8.88 -8.10
N LEU A 104 7.21 10.02 -7.64
CA LEU A 104 6.47 11.28 -7.68
C LEU A 104 6.20 11.75 -9.11
N SER A 105 7.15 11.58 -10.03
CA SER A 105 6.96 11.96 -11.43
C SER A 105 5.88 11.09 -12.08
N ASP A 106 5.96 9.77 -11.90
CA ASP A 106 4.98 8.82 -12.44
C ASP A 106 3.55 9.10 -11.92
N GLU A 107 3.41 9.41 -10.64
CA GLU A 107 2.12 9.73 -10.02
C GLU A 107 1.54 11.05 -10.53
N LEU A 108 2.37 12.09 -10.65
CA LEU A 108 1.93 13.39 -11.16
C LEU A 108 1.55 13.34 -12.65
N ASP A 109 2.24 12.52 -13.45
CA ASP A 109 1.91 12.31 -14.86
C ASP A 109 0.60 11.52 -15.03
N THR A 110 0.26 10.65 -14.07
CA THR A 110 -1.00 9.87 -14.08
C THR A 110 -2.19 10.68 -13.56
N GLY A 111 -1.94 11.68 -12.71
CA GLY A 111 -2.95 12.57 -12.12
C GLY A 111 -3.28 13.84 -12.89
N ALA A 112 -2.60 14.12 -14.03
CA ALA A 112 -2.81 15.27 -14.91
C ALA A 112 -3.74 14.94 -16.10
#